data_AF-A0A1I8FET4-F1
#
_entry.id   AF-A0A1I8FET4-F1
#
_cell.length_a   1.000
_cell.length_b   1.000
_cell.length_c   1.000
_cell.angle_alpha   90.00
_cell.angle_beta   90.00
_cell.angle_gamma   90.00
#
_symmetry.space_group_name_H-M   'P 1'
#
loop_
_entity.id
_entity.type
_entity.pdbx_description
1 polymer ?
#
loop_
_entity_poly.entity_id
_entity_poly.type
_entity_poly.pdbx_seq_one_letter_code
_entity_poly.pdbx_strand_id
1 'polypeptide(L)'
;TSGVDGFVRRLRWRSAKRRYSIRAQSASFWGMQQRSVQNCLDFDFVCSRREPSVVAIVYPFVGNHNQKYYWGHNEILIPVYKQMSDAMRKHPDASVMVNFASLRSAYDSVAVPADSRHRHHSRGIPENLSRRLALRAAEKSVTVIGPATVGGIKPGCFKIGNTGGMMDNILNSKLPGSVAYVSAAAACPMSSTISSLLNADGVLEGVAIGGDRYPGFHFSRPPAALSGRPGAQMLVVLGEVGGQEEWRIADALRDGRITKQWWPGASAPARGCWALRFNSVTLAPAPTPARRRPRPRMPLWPPRRSRARQLRSVGRDNSIWSAAASLCRRRSPAPPTVPMDYSWARELGLIRKPSSFMTSICDERGQELLYAGCQSPRSSNRDFGIGASCLCCGFNGACLTDHGPAVSGAHNTIVCARAGKDLVSCLTSGLLTIGDRFGGALDGAAKQFSHGVDTGLIPMEFVNENAQARRTDHGHWASADEFIEIGALNGMFVLGRSMGFIGHYLDQRRLKQGLYRHPWDDISYVMPEQSQWAPLVNC
;
A
#
# COMPACT_ATOMS: atom_id res chain seq x y z
N THR A 1 43.66 13.55 -3.92
CA THR A 1 42.91 13.84 -5.17
C THR A 1 43.57 13.29 -6.44
N SER A 2 44.57 12.39 -6.38
CA SER A 2 45.25 11.83 -7.58
C SER A 2 45.02 10.32 -7.83
N GLY A 3 44.40 9.58 -6.91
CA GLY A 3 44.16 8.14 -7.06
C GLY A 3 42.84 7.75 -7.75
N VAL A 4 41.87 8.66 -7.81
CA VAL A 4 40.46 8.34 -8.16
C VAL A 4 40.21 8.38 -9.68
N ASP A 5 40.85 9.29 -10.41
CA ASP A 5 40.71 9.37 -11.88
C ASP A 5 41.55 8.33 -12.64
N GLY A 6 42.64 7.85 -12.03
CA GLY A 6 43.49 6.81 -12.63
C GLY A 6 42.82 5.43 -12.70
N PHE A 7 41.87 5.14 -11.79
CA PHE A 7 41.27 3.82 -11.68
C PHE A 7 40.03 3.63 -12.57
N VAL A 8 39.26 4.71 -12.82
CA VAL A 8 38.16 4.69 -13.79
C VAL A 8 38.68 4.39 -15.21
N ARG A 9 39.93 4.77 -15.52
CA ARG A 9 40.64 4.37 -16.76
C ARG A 9 41.11 2.91 -16.79
N ARG A 10 41.31 2.25 -15.63
CA ARG A 10 41.79 0.85 -15.55
C ARG A 10 40.69 -0.20 -15.60
N LEU A 11 39.43 0.19 -15.45
CA LEU A 11 38.32 -0.67 -15.87
C LEU A 11 38.28 -0.72 -17.40
N ARG A 12 39.20 -1.48 -18.00
CA ARG A 12 38.94 -2.16 -19.28
C ARG A 12 37.81 -3.14 -18.99
N TRP A 13 36.59 -2.62 -19.00
CA TRP A 13 35.37 -3.39 -18.90
C TRP A 13 35.40 -4.44 -20.01
N ARG A 14 35.72 -5.68 -19.64
CA ARG A 14 35.64 -6.82 -20.56
C ARG A 14 34.27 -6.75 -21.21
N SER A 15 34.27 -6.77 -22.54
CA SER A 15 33.09 -6.86 -23.40
C SER A 15 32.29 -8.10 -23.02
N ALA A 16 31.47 -8.00 -21.97
CA ALA A 16 30.50 -9.01 -21.65
C ALA A 16 29.42 -8.88 -22.73
N LYS A 17 29.51 -9.74 -23.76
CA LYS A 17 28.54 -9.94 -24.86
C LYS A 17 27.12 -10.30 -24.39
N ARG A 18 26.74 -10.10 -23.12
CA ARG A 18 25.39 -10.36 -22.60
C ARG A 18 24.47 -9.17 -22.92
N ARG A 19 23.57 -9.39 -23.88
CA ARG A 19 22.53 -8.44 -24.31
C ARG A 19 21.60 -8.13 -23.13
N TYR A 20 21.64 -6.90 -22.64
CA TYR A 20 20.66 -6.37 -21.69
C TYR A 20 19.25 -6.38 -22.30
N SER A 21 18.27 -6.91 -21.57
CA SER A 21 16.85 -6.79 -21.89
C SER A 21 16.00 -6.92 -20.64
N ILE A 22 14.96 -6.10 -20.58
CA ILE A 22 13.81 -6.30 -19.69
C ILE A 22 13.00 -7.51 -20.22
N ARG A 23 13.54 -8.72 -20.09
CA ARG A 23 12.87 -10.00 -20.35
C ARG A 23 12.88 -10.75 -19.03
N ALA A 24 11.94 -10.43 -18.15
CA ALA A 24 11.72 -11.22 -16.94
C ALA A 24 10.60 -12.22 -17.24
N GLN A 25 10.87 -13.51 -17.02
CA GLN A 25 9.81 -14.49 -16.89
C GLN A 25 9.13 -14.32 -15.53
N SER A 26 9.93 -14.26 -14.46
CA SER A 26 9.48 -14.05 -13.08
C SER A 26 10.38 -13.05 -12.31
N ALA A 27 9.75 -12.35 -11.37
CA ALA A 27 10.35 -11.33 -10.52
C ALA A 27 9.84 -11.44 -9.08
N SER A 28 10.72 -11.16 -8.12
CA SER A 28 10.36 -10.98 -6.71
C SER A 28 10.34 -9.50 -6.36
N PHE A 29 9.45 -9.12 -5.44
CA PHE A 29 9.30 -7.74 -4.99
C PHE A 29 9.78 -7.62 -3.55
N TRP A 30 10.65 -6.67 -3.25
CA TRP A 30 11.01 -6.31 -1.87
C TRP A 30 10.14 -5.13 -1.43
N GLY A 31 9.40 -5.31 -0.34
CA GLY A 31 8.47 -4.33 0.22
C GLY A 31 6.99 -4.63 -0.11
N MET A 32 6.09 -4.25 0.81
CA MET A 32 4.65 -4.49 0.69
C MET A 32 3.97 -3.44 -0.21
N GLN A 33 4.14 -3.56 -1.53
CA GLN A 33 3.60 -2.62 -2.52
C GLN A 33 2.44 -3.23 -3.32
N GLN A 34 1.28 -3.40 -2.66
CA GLN A 34 0.11 -4.08 -3.26
C GLN A 34 -0.33 -3.46 -4.59
N ARG A 35 -0.50 -2.13 -4.66
CA ARG A 35 -0.88 -1.44 -5.90
C ARG A 35 0.15 -1.63 -7.02
N SER A 36 1.45 -1.62 -6.70
CA SER A 36 2.49 -1.81 -7.71
C SER A 36 2.53 -3.24 -8.24
N VAL A 37 2.28 -4.23 -7.39
CA VAL A 37 2.20 -5.64 -7.81
C VAL A 37 0.97 -5.83 -8.70
N GLN A 38 -0.21 -5.34 -8.29
CA GLN A 38 -1.43 -5.43 -9.11
C GLN A 38 -1.23 -4.75 -10.47
N ASN A 39 -0.66 -3.55 -10.51
CA ASN A 39 -0.33 -2.84 -11.75
C ASN A 39 0.63 -3.58 -12.69
N CYS A 40 1.47 -4.48 -12.18
CA CYS A 40 2.32 -5.36 -12.98
C CYS A 40 1.50 -6.55 -13.51
N LEU A 41 0.67 -7.16 -12.68
CA LEU A 41 -0.20 -8.29 -13.05
C LEU A 41 -1.22 -7.89 -14.12
N ASP A 42 -1.85 -6.73 -13.99
CA ASP A 42 -2.80 -6.22 -14.99
C ASP A 42 -2.08 -5.98 -16.32
N PHE A 43 -0.84 -5.46 -16.27
CA PHE A 43 -0.03 -5.26 -17.46
C PHE A 43 0.33 -6.60 -18.12
N ASP A 44 0.66 -7.61 -17.33
CA ASP A 44 0.97 -8.94 -17.84
C ASP A 44 -0.25 -9.58 -18.51
N PHE A 45 -1.43 -9.44 -17.90
CA PHE A 45 -2.69 -9.95 -18.44
C PHE A 45 -3.07 -9.27 -19.75
N VAL A 46 -3.00 -7.93 -19.82
CA VAL A 46 -3.24 -7.13 -21.03
C VAL A 46 -2.21 -7.41 -22.13
N CYS A 47 -0.99 -7.82 -21.75
CA CYS A 47 0.03 -8.27 -22.68
C CYS A 47 -0.14 -9.74 -23.12
N SER A 48 -1.24 -10.40 -22.74
CA SER A 48 -1.52 -11.81 -23.04
C SER A 48 -0.42 -12.75 -22.58
N ARG A 49 0.22 -12.46 -21.43
CA ARG A 49 1.17 -13.40 -20.82
C ARG A 49 0.44 -14.62 -20.27
N ARG A 50 1.14 -15.76 -20.25
CA ARG A 50 0.61 -17.01 -19.67
C ARG A 50 0.72 -17.02 -18.15
N GLU A 51 1.75 -16.40 -17.61
CA GLU A 51 2.07 -16.42 -16.19
C GLU A 51 2.34 -15.01 -15.65
N PRO A 52 1.94 -14.75 -14.38
CA PRO A 52 2.31 -13.57 -13.62
C PRO A 52 3.80 -13.28 -13.68
N SER A 53 4.17 -12.02 -13.86
CA SER A 53 5.57 -11.64 -13.71
C SER A 53 6.02 -11.54 -12.26
N VAL A 54 5.10 -11.42 -11.30
CA VAL A 54 5.41 -11.36 -9.86
C VAL A 54 5.14 -12.72 -9.22
N VAL A 55 6.19 -13.35 -8.68
CA VAL A 55 6.10 -14.70 -8.10
C VAL A 55 6.20 -14.71 -6.57
N ALA A 56 6.82 -13.68 -5.98
CA ALA A 56 7.00 -13.60 -4.54
C ALA A 56 7.17 -12.16 -4.06
N ILE A 57 6.75 -11.90 -2.83
CA ILE A 57 6.98 -10.63 -2.13
C ILE A 57 7.83 -10.91 -0.89
N VAL A 58 8.79 -10.04 -0.60
CA VAL A 58 9.62 -10.10 0.60
C VAL A 58 9.29 -8.91 1.48
N TYR A 59 8.75 -9.16 2.67
CA TYR A 59 8.38 -8.12 3.63
C TYR A 59 8.82 -8.51 5.06
N PRO A 60 9.84 -7.85 5.62
CA PRO A 60 10.52 -8.34 6.83
C PRO A 60 9.72 -8.16 8.13
N PHE A 61 8.65 -7.36 8.12
CA PHE A 61 7.89 -7.02 9.33
C PHE A 61 6.78 -8.01 9.67
N VAL A 62 6.40 -8.90 8.75
CA VAL A 62 5.28 -9.83 8.92
C VAL A 62 5.77 -11.25 8.66
N GLY A 63 5.15 -12.24 9.30
CA GLY A 63 5.40 -13.66 9.03
C GLY A 63 5.03 -14.07 7.60
N ASN A 64 5.39 -15.29 7.22
CA ASN A 64 5.06 -15.82 5.89
C ASN A 64 3.54 -15.98 5.75
N HIS A 65 2.97 -15.46 4.67
CA HIS A 65 1.54 -15.54 4.37
C HIS A 65 1.32 -15.40 2.86
N ASN A 66 0.06 -15.49 2.40
CA ASN A 66 -0.29 -15.26 1.00
C ASN A 66 -1.07 -13.95 0.88
N GLN A 67 -0.78 -13.18 -0.17
CA GLN A 67 -1.49 -11.96 -0.51
C GLN A 67 -2.34 -12.20 -1.76
N LYS A 68 -3.60 -11.78 -1.70
CA LYS A 68 -4.56 -11.89 -2.79
C LYS A 68 -4.36 -10.79 -3.82
N TYR A 69 -4.44 -11.15 -5.11
CA TYR A 69 -4.34 -10.28 -6.27
C TYR A 69 -5.30 -10.72 -7.38
N TYR A 70 -5.51 -9.88 -8.39
CA TYR A 70 -6.25 -10.23 -9.59
C TYR A 70 -5.34 -10.60 -10.76
N TRP A 71 -5.77 -11.61 -11.51
CA TRP A 71 -5.28 -11.99 -12.83
C TRP A 71 -6.45 -11.88 -13.82
N GLY A 72 -6.61 -10.68 -14.39
CA GLY A 72 -7.83 -10.33 -15.11
C GLY A 72 -9.00 -10.17 -14.14
N HIS A 73 -9.92 -11.13 -14.14
CA HIS A 73 -11.06 -11.18 -13.21
C HIS A 73 -10.93 -12.28 -12.15
N ASN A 74 -9.90 -13.14 -12.25
CA ASN A 74 -9.69 -14.25 -11.32
C ASN A 74 -8.79 -13.83 -10.17
N GLU A 75 -9.10 -14.28 -8.96
CA GLU A 75 -8.25 -14.05 -7.79
C GLU A 75 -7.12 -15.09 -7.74
N ILE A 76 -5.89 -14.61 -7.56
CA ILE A 76 -4.69 -15.43 -7.38
C ILE A 76 -4.02 -15.08 -6.05
N LEU A 77 -3.19 -16.00 -5.55
CA LEU A 77 -2.43 -15.83 -4.32
C LEU A 77 -0.94 -15.74 -4.64
N ILE A 78 -0.29 -14.67 -4.17
CA ILE A 78 1.16 -14.50 -4.27
C ILE A 78 1.76 -14.65 -2.86
N PRO A 79 2.76 -15.52 -2.66
CA PRO A 79 3.37 -15.73 -1.37
C PRO A 79 4.22 -14.53 -0.94
N VAL A 80 4.08 -14.18 0.34
CA VAL A 80 4.86 -13.17 1.05
C VAL A 80 5.79 -13.85 2.04
N TYR A 81 7.07 -13.52 1.98
CA TYR A 81 8.12 -14.09 2.83
C TYR A 81 8.72 -13.04 3.75
N LYS A 82 8.97 -13.42 5.01
CA LYS A 82 9.71 -12.59 5.96
C LYS A 82 11.19 -12.48 5.56
N GLN A 83 11.79 -13.60 5.15
CA GLN A 83 13.20 -13.69 4.80
C GLN A 83 13.39 -13.82 3.28
N MET A 84 14.37 -13.09 2.73
CA MET A 84 14.69 -13.19 1.30
C MET A 84 15.24 -14.56 0.91
N SER A 85 16.00 -15.21 1.80
CA SER A 85 16.55 -16.56 1.58
C SER A 85 15.45 -17.58 1.27
N ASP A 86 14.31 -17.51 1.96
CA ASP A 86 13.17 -18.39 1.73
C ASP A 86 12.52 -18.14 0.38
N ALA A 87 12.36 -16.87 -0.01
CA ALA A 87 11.82 -16.49 -1.31
C ALA A 87 12.71 -17.00 -2.44
N MET A 88 14.03 -16.81 -2.34
CA MET A 88 15.00 -17.24 -3.35
C MET A 88 15.08 -18.76 -3.47
N ARG A 89 14.97 -19.48 -2.34
CA ARG A 89 14.99 -20.95 -2.32
C ARG A 89 13.73 -21.54 -2.97
N LYS A 90 12.56 -20.94 -2.73
CA LYS A 90 11.27 -21.45 -3.25
C LYS A 90 10.98 -20.99 -4.68
N HIS A 91 11.56 -19.88 -5.12
CA HIS A 91 11.38 -19.29 -6.45
C HIS A 91 12.73 -19.11 -7.15
N PRO A 92 13.46 -20.21 -7.45
CA PRO A 92 14.81 -20.14 -8.04
C PRO A 92 14.82 -19.58 -9.47
N ASP A 93 13.68 -19.58 -10.14
CA ASP A 93 13.45 -19.03 -11.47
C ASP A 93 13.36 -17.48 -11.47
N ALA A 94 13.12 -16.88 -10.31
CA ALA A 94 12.98 -15.43 -10.14
C ALA A 94 14.28 -14.68 -10.48
N SER A 95 14.36 -14.20 -11.71
CA SER A 95 15.57 -13.57 -12.25
C SER A 95 15.67 -12.06 -11.97
N VAL A 96 14.60 -11.43 -11.47
CA VAL A 96 14.51 -9.98 -11.23
C VAL A 96 14.06 -9.69 -9.80
N MET A 97 14.66 -8.67 -9.18
CA MET A 97 14.24 -8.17 -7.88
C MET A 97 13.84 -6.70 -8.01
N VAL A 98 12.56 -6.38 -7.77
CA VAL A 98 12.08 -5.00 -7.73
C VAL A 98 12.12 -4.54 -6.28
N ASN A 99 13.02 -3.61 -5.93
CA ASN A 99 13.27 -3.25 -4.55
C ASN A 99 12.69 -1.88 -4.16
N PHE A 100 11.63 -1.91 -3.35
CA PHE A 100 10.95 -0.74 -2.79
C PHE A 100 11.43 -0.39 -1.38
N ALA A 101 12.63 -0.82 -0.99
CA ALA A 101 13.23 -0.41 0.28
C ALA A 101 13.35 1.09 0.41
N SER A 102 13.20 1.57 1.65
CA SER A 102 13.51 2.97 1.95
C SER A 102 14.99 3.26 1.65
N LEU A 103 15.33 4.54 1.43
CA LEU A 103 16.72 4.97 1.20
C LEU A 103 17.70 4.49 2.28
N ARG A 104 17.21 4.27 3.52
CA ARG A 104 18.01 3.80 4.66
C ARG A 104 18.33 2.32 4.59
N SER A 105 17.43 1.53 4.00
CA SER A 105 17.51 0.06 3.97
C SER A 105 17.88 -0.49 2.60
N ALA A 106 17.83 0.34 1.55
CA ALA A 106 18.03 -0.07 0.17
C ALA A 106 19.43 -0.61 -0.13
N TYR A 107 20.46 -0.14 0.56
CA TYR A 107 21.82 -0.68 0.39
C TYR A 107 21.91 -2.11 0.93
N ASP A 108 21.40 -2.34 2.14
CA ASP A 108 21.50 -3.63 2.82
C ASP A 108 20.55 -4.68 2.24
N SER A 109 19.34 -4.27 1.83
CA SER A 109 18.39 -5.18 1.16
C SER A 109 18.89 -5.70 -0.19
N VAL A 110 19.91 -5.05 -0.76
CA VAL A 110 20.58 -5.40 -2.01
C VAL A 110 21.89 -6.13 -1.73
N ALA A 111 22.55 -5.85 -0.61
CA ALA A 111 23.81 -6.51 -0.25
C ALA A 111 23.64 -8.02 0.05
N VAL A 112 22.42 -8.48 0.32
CA VAL A 112 22.07 -9.84 0.74
C VAL A 112 21.07 -10.45 -0.26
N PRO A 113 21.23 -11.64 -0.90
CA PRO A 113 22.33 -12.33 -1.61
C PRO A 113 22.27 -12.11 -3.15
N ALA A 114 22.98 -12.90 -3.97
CA ALA A 114 23.75 -12.50 -5.16
C ALA A 114 23.19 -12.75 -6.58
N ASP A 115 22.00 -13.33 -6.79
CA ASP A 115 21.70 -13.96 -8.10
C ASP A 115 20.65 -13.27 -9.01
N SER A 116 20.03 -12.16 -8.57
CA SER A 116 19.04 -11.45 -9.38
C SER A 116 19.69 -10.56 -10.44
N ARG A 117 19.27 -10.68 -11.71
CA ARG A 117 19.85 -10.01 -12.88
C ARG A 117 19.49 -8.53 -13.00
N HIS A 118 18.35 -8.10 -12.45
CA HIS A 118 17.89 -6.70 -12.50
C HIS A 118 17.40 -6.23 -11.13
N ARG A 119 17.90 -5.08 -10.66
CA ARG A 119 17.53 -4.50 -9.37
C ARG A 119 17.08 -3.05 -9.50
N HIS A 120 15.84 -2.77 -9.10
CA HIS A 120 15.26 -1.43 -9.05
C HIS A 120 15.51 -0.78 -7.68
N HIS A 121 15.72 0.54 -7.60
CA HIS A 121 16.09 1.17 -6.32
C HIS A 121 15.40 2.52 -6.06
N SER A 122 15.16 2.75 -4.76
CA SER A 122 14.63 3.98 -4.19
C SER A 122 15.51 5.20 -4.43
N ARG A 123 14.89 6.38 -4.32
CA ARG A 123 15.57 7.69 -4.39
C ARG A 123 16.24 8.04 -3.07
N GLY A 124 17.37 8.76 -3.13
CA GLY A 124 17.99 9.38 -1.96
C GLY A 124 19.02 8.52 -1.23
N ILE A 125 19.60 7.51 -1.89
CA ILE A 125 20.70 6.72 -1.34
C ILE A 125 21.97 7.60 -1.35
N PRO A 126 22.74 7.68 -0.24
CA PRO A 126 24.01 8.40 -0.21
C PRO A 126 24.94 7.99 -1.35
N GLU A 127 25.54 8.96 -2.07
CA GLU A 127 26.35 8.73 -3.27
C GLU A 127 27.47 7.69 -3.07
N ASN A 128 28.08 7.64 -1.87
CA ASN A 128 29.09 6.64 -1.55
C ASN A 128 28.53 5.20 -1.56
N LEU A 129 27.33 5.01 -1.03
CA LEU A 129 26.66 3.71 -1.03
C LEU A 129 26.24 3.31 -2.45
N SER A 130 25.72 4.25 -3.24
CA SER A 130 25.39 4.01 -4.66
C SER A 130 26.62 3.59 -5.48
N ARG A 131 27.79 4.21 -5.23
CA ARG A 131 29.07 3.80 -5.86
C ARG A 131 29.50 2.39 -5.45
N ARG A 132 29.44 2.05 -4.16
CA ARG A 132 29.75 0.70 -3.67
C ARG A 132 28.81 -0.35 -4.27
N LEU A 133 27.55 0.00 -4.44
CA LEU A 133 26.53 -0.86 -5.03
C LEU A 133 26.78 -1.09 -6.52
N ALA A 134 27.11 -0.03 -7.27
CA ALA A 134 27.49 -0.14 -8.68
C ALA A 134 28.74 -1.00 -8.88
N LEU A 135 29.74 -0.87 -7.99
CA LEU A 135 30.96 -1.70 -8.01
C LEU A 135 30.63 -3.18 -7.76
N ARG A 136 29.87 -3.49 -6.71
CA ARG A 136 29.46 -4.88 -6.41
C ARG A 136 28.59 -5.48 -7.52
N ALA A 137 27.71 -4.69 -8.13
CA ALA A 137 26.90 -5.12 -9.25
C ALA A 137 27.76 -5.47 -10.47
N ALA A 138 28.79 -4.66 -10.75
CA ALA A 138 29.77 -4.93 -11.78
C ALA A 138 30.58 -6.21 -11.55
N GLU A 139 31.10 -6.42 -10.34
CA GLU A 139 31.84 -7.62 -9.94
C GLU A 139 30.98 -8.89 -10.13
N LYS A 140 29.70 -8.82 -9.75
CA LYS A 140 28.75 -9.94 -9.85
C LYS A 140 28.05 -10.03 -11.19
N SER A 141 28.38 -9.17 -12.16
CA SER A 141 27.71 -9.10 -13.47
C SER A 141 26.18 -8.93 -13.39
N VAL A 142 25.69 -8.27 -12.33
CA VAL A 142 24.29 -7.92 -12.11
C VAL A 142 23.98 -6.57 -12.76
N THR A 143 22.79 -6.43 -13.34
CA THR A 143 22.32 -5.13 -13.81
C THR A 143 21.51 -4.44 -12.73
N VAL A 144 21.85 -3.19 -12.42
CA VAL A 144 21.10 -2.36 -11.48
C VAL A 144 20.49 -1.21 -12.25
N ILE A 145 19.16 -1.08 -12.25
CA ILE A 145 18.43 0.05 -12.85
C ILE A 145 18.06 1.00 -11.71
N GLY A 146 18.55 2.24 -11.73
CA GLY A 146 18.48 3.17 -10.60
C GLY A 146 19.85 3.41 -9.94
N PRO A 147 19.91 4.04 -8.76
CA PRO A 147 18.78 4.44 -7.90
C PRO A 147 17.99 5.65 -8.37
N ALA A 148 16.96 6.03 -7.61
CA ALA A 148 16.05 7.12 -7.94
C ALA A 148 15.39 6.96 -9.32
N THR A 149 14.75 5.82 -9.58
CA THR A 149 14.08 5.55 -10.86
C THR A 149 12.66 5.01 -10.66
N VAL A 150 11.78 5.21 -11.64
CA VAL A 150 10.52 4.45 -11.76
C VAL A 150 10.75 3.05 -12.35
N GLY A 151 11.86 2.85 -13.08
CA GLY A 151 12.29 1.58 -13.62
C GLY A 151 12.31 1.58 -15.15
N GLY A 152 11.49 0.72 -15.75
CA GLY A 152 11.48 0.48 -17.18
C GLY A 152 10.33 -0.40 -17.60
N ILE A 153 9.99 -0.34 -18.88
CA ILE A 153 8.89 -1.07 -19.47
C ILE A 153 9.34 -1.69 -20.79
N LYS A 154 9.03 -2.97 -20.95
CA LYS A 154 9.09 -3.65 -22.24
C LYS A 154 7.69 -4.15 -22.59
N PRO A 155 6.96 -3.41 -23.44
CA PRO A 155 5.66 -3.80 -23.97
C PRO A 155 5.61 -5.25 -24.44
N GLY A 156 4.54 -5.96 -24.05
CA GLY A 156 4.36 -7.39 -24.36
C GLY A 156 5.28 -8.33 -23.58
N CYS A 157 6.09 -7.83 -22.63
CA CYS A 157 7.07 -8.62 -21.91
C CYS A 157 7.02 -8.39 -20.40
N PHE A 158 7.45 -7.22 -19.92
CA PHE A 158 7.56 -6.99 -18.47
C PHE A 158 7.59 -5.50 -18.15
N LYS A 159 6.97 -5.13 -17.04
CA LYS A 159 6.94 -3.78 -16.49
C LYS A 159 7.55 -3.81 -15.09
N ILE A 160 8.50 -2.90 -14.84
CA ILE A 160 9.13 -2.77 -13.53
C ILE A 160 8.27 -1.84 -12.67
N GLY A 161 7.65 -2.40 -11.63
CA GLY A 161 6.89 -1.66 -10.63
C GLY A 161 5.86 -0.71 -11.23
N ASN A 162 5.93 0.57 -10.86
CA ASN A 162 4.95 1.59 -11.27
C ASN A 162 5.21 2.20 -12.66
N THR A 163 6.11 1.63 -13.47
CA THR A 163 6.49 2.23 -14.78
C THR A 163 5.29 2.33 -15.73
N GLY A 164 4.97 3.54 -16.19
CA GLY A 164 3.84 3.78 -17.09
C GLY A 164 2.50 3.96 -16.38
N GLY A 165 2.45 3.94 -15.05
CA GLY A 165 1.25 4.28 -14.27
C GLY A 165 0.12 3.25 -14.37
N MET A 166 -1.11 3.76 -14.26
CA MET A 166 -2.37 3.01 -14.35
C MET A 166 -2.62 2.45 -15.75
N MET A 167 -3.54 1.48 -15.85
CA MET A 167 -3.82 0.78 -17.10
C MET A 167 -4.29 1.70 -18.23
N ASP A 168 -5.09 2.71 -17.93
CA ASP A 168 -5.58 3.68 -18.92
C ASP A 168 -4.43 4.36 -19.68
N ASN A 169 -3.35 4.72 -18.98
CA ASN A 169 -2.19 5.30 -19.62
C ASN A 169 -1.41 4.29 -20.48
N ILE A 170 -1.34 3.01 -20.04
CA ILE A 170 -0.71 1.94 -20.82
C ILE A 170 -1.48 1.71 -22.13
N LEU A 171 -2.80 1.59 -22.07
CA LEU A 171 -3.67 1.37 -23.22
C LEU A 171 -3.60 2.56 -24.20
N ASN A 172 -3.57 3.79 -23.68
CA ASN A 172 -3.45 5.00 -24.50
C ASN A 172 -2.05 5.20 -25.11
N SER A 173 -1.00 4.54 -24.58
CA SER A 173 0.40 4.74 -25.00
C SER A 173 0.80 4.04 -26.31
N LYS A 174 -0.10 3.27 -26.94
CA LYS A 174 0.16 2.50 -28.19
C LYS A 174 1.44 1.65 -28.09
N LEU A 175 1.38 0.60 -27.27
CA LEU A 175 2.48 -0.32 -27.00
C LEU A 175 2.08 -1.72 -27.50
N PRO A 176 2.95 -2.52 -28.17
CA PRO A 176 4.38 -2.33 -28.50
C PRO A 176 4.65 -1.60 -29.84
N GLY A 177 5.89 -1.12 -30.04
CA GLY A 177 6.38 -0.60 -31.34
C GLY A 177 7.89 -0.72 -31.53
N SER A 178 8.48 0.13 -32.38
CA SER A 178 9.87 0.03 -32.85
C SER A 178 10.87 0.98 -32.17
N VAL A 179 10.40 1.90 -31.33
CA VAL A 179 11.21 2.94 -30.71
C VAL A 179 11.73 2.50 -29.35
N ALA A 180 13.04 2.55 -29.13
CA ALA A 180 13.61 2.33 -27.81
C ALA A 180 14.04 3.66 -27.17
N TYR A 181 13.82 3.82 -25.86
CA TYR A 181 14.20 5.06 -25.17
C TYR A 181 14.97 4.85 -23.88
N VAL A 182 15.81 5.83 -23.56
CA VAL A 182 16.57 5.91 -22.31
C VAL A 182 16.46 7.33 -21.74
N SER A 183 16.15 7.45 -20.45
CA SER A 183 16.00 8.74 -19.76
C SER A 183 16.74 8.79 -18.42
N ALA A 184 17.33 9.94 -18.09
CA ALA A 184 17.84 10.25 -16.75
C ALA A 184 16.70 10.50 -15.75
N ALA A 185 15.61 11.11 -16.23
CA ALA A 185 14.56 11.59 -15.36
C ALA A 185 13.82 10.43 -14.66
N ALA A 186 13.89 10.44 -13.33
CA ALA A 186 13.32 9.43 -12.44
C ALA A 186 11.82 9.16 -12.65
N ALA A 187 11.07 10.21 -12.98
CA ALA A 187 9.60 10.23 -12.96
C ALA A 187 8.96 10.41 -14.34
N CYS A 188 9.70 10.28 -15.44
CA CYS A 188 9.14 10.60 -16.75
C CYS A 188 8.04 9.60 -17.18
N PRO A 189 6.78 10.07 -17.35
CA PRO A 189 5.68 9.25 -17.86
C PRO A 189 5.80 9.19 -19.38
N MET A 190 6.77 8.43 -19.87
CA MET A 190 7.29 8.65 -21.22
C MET A 190 6.92 7.64 -22.29
N SER A 191 6.22 6.55 -22.00
CA SER A 191 5.65 5.75 -23.10
C SER A 191 4.63 6.56 -23.90
N SER A 192 3.63 7.16 -23.23
CA SER A 192 2.59 7.98 -23.88
C SER A 192 3.16 9.25 -24.47
N THR A 193 4.03 9.94 -23.72
CA THR A 193 4.64 11.19 -24.16
C THR A 193 5.57 10.98 -25.37
N ILE A 194 6.40 9.93 -25.41
CA ILE A 194 7.29 9.65 -26.56
C ILE A 194 6.49 9.14 -27.76
N SER A 195 5.53 8.20 -27.57
CA SER A 195 4.66 7.74 -28.66
C SER A 195 3.83 8.89 -29.26
N SER A 196 3.31 9.79 -28.42
CA SER A 196 2.53 10.95 -28.87
C SER A 196 3.41 12.06 -29.49
N LEU A 197 4.59 12.35 -28.92
CA LEU A 197 5.51 13.37 -29.46
C LEU A 197 6.13 12.95 -30.79
N LEU A 198 6.39 11.65 -30.98
CA LEU A 198 7.10 11.15 -32.16
C LEU A 198 6.18 10.62 -33.25
N ASN A 199 4.86 10.57 -33.06
CA ASN A 199 3.91 9.91 -33.99
C ASN A 199 4.37 8.51 -34.42
N ALA A 200 5.15 7.84 -33.58
CA ALA A 200 5.77 6.56 -33.89
C ALA A 200 4.75 5.41 -33.75
N ASP A 201 5.12 4.23 -34.24
CA ASP A 201 4.32 3.01 -34.13
C ASP A 201 4.19 2.50 -32.67
N GLY A 202 5.10 2.92 -31.79
CA GLY A 202 5.06 2.64 -30.35
C GLY A 202 6.45 2.43 -29.75
N VAL A 203 6.49 2.07 -28.46
CA VAL A 203 7.75 1.79 -27.75
C VAL A 203 8.09 0.29 -27.80
N LEU A 204 9.35 -0.03 -28.10
CA LEU A 204 9.92 -1.37 -28.00
C LEU A 204 10.39 -1.69 -26.57
N GLU A 205 11.18 -0.79 -25.99
CA GLU A 205 11.71 -0.91 -24.63
C GLU A 205 12.12 0.47 -24.13
N GLY A 206 11.71 0.79 -22.91
CA GLY A 206 11.98 2.06 -22.26
C GLY A 206 12.66 1.85 -20.91
N VAL A 207 13.71 2.62 -20.63
CA VAL A 207 14.43 2.56 -19.36
C VAL A 207 14.66 3.96 -18.80
N ALA A 208 14.26 4.18 -17.56
CA ALA A 208 14.71 5.32 -16.76
C ALA A 208 15.91 4.85 -15.92
N ILE A 209 17.10 5.41 -16.17
CA ILE A 209 18.29 5.02 -15.42
C ILE A 209 18.33 5.58 -14.00
N GLY A 210 17.58 6.66 -13.77
CA GLY A 210 17.45 7.35 -12.50
C GLY A 210 18.28 8.63 -12.40
N GLY A 211 17.86 9.52 -11.51
CA GLY A 211 18.40 10.89 -11.38
C GLY A 211 19.53 11.04 -10.38
N ASP A 212 20.09 9.94 -9.86
CA ASP A 212 21.23 9.99 -8.94
C ASP A 212 22.55 10.18 -9.72
N ARG A 213 23.53 10.84 -9.10
CA ARG A 213 24.82 11.17 -9.73
C ARG A 213 25.61 9.95 -10.23
N TYR A 214 25.49 8.83 -9.51
CA TYR A 214 26.17 7.57 -9.83
C TYR A 214 25.13 6.47 -10.02
N PRO A 215 24.46 6.41 -11.18
CA PRO A 215 23.51 5.35 -11.45
C PRO A 215 24.24 4.00 -11.56
N GLY A 216 23.60 2.93 -11.08
CA GLY A 216 24.08 1.56 -11.27
C GLY A 216 24.01 1.10 -12.73
N PHE A 217 23.23 1.81 -13.56
CA PHE A 217 23.16 1.65 -15.01
C PHE A 217 23.63 2.91 -15.73
N HIS A 218 24.75 2.82 -16.44
CA HIS A 218 25.24 3.94 -17.26
C HIS A 218 24.48 4.08 -18.58
N PHE A 219 24.38 5.31 -19.06
CA PHE A 219 23.67 5.68 -20.28
C PHE A 219 24.22 5.04 -21.55
N SER A 220 25.48 4.61 -21.59
CA SER A 220 26.09 4.00 -22.79
C SER A 220 25.68 2.54 -23.03
N ARG A 221 25.25 1.84 -21.97
CA ARG A 221 24.95 0.40 -22.01
C ARG A 221 23.59 0.08 -22.66
N PRO A 222 22.48 0.77 -22.34
CA PRO A 222 21.22 0.53 -23.03
C PRO A 222 21.25 0.88 -24.54
N PRO A 223 21.75 2.05 -24.99
CA PRO A 223 21.92 2.37 -26.41
C PRO A 223 22.72 1.35 -27.21
N ALA A 224 23.87 0.89 -26.70
CA ALA A 224 24.66 -0.12 -27.38
C ALA A 224 23.92 -1.48 -27.43
N ALA A 225 23.24 -1.86 -26.35
CA ALA A 225 22.45 -3.09 -26.28
C ALA A 225 21.19 -3.04 -27.17
N LEU A 226 20.56 -1.87 -27.30
CA LEU A 226 19.36 -1.61 -28.11
C LEU A 226 19.71 -1.44 -29.59
N SER A 227 20.85 -0.80 -29.90
CA SER A 227 21.37 -0.65 -31.27
C SER A 227 21.61 -2.01 -31.92
N GLY A 228 22.03 -3.03 -31.17
CA GLY A 228 22.20 -4.40 -31.69
C GLY A 228 20.91 -5.21 -31.90
N ARG A 229 19.71 -4.66 -31.65
CA ARG A 229 18.44 -5.42 -31.74
C ARG A 229 17.72 -5.27 -33.08
N PRO A 230 17.36 -6.34 -33.79
CA PRO A 230 16.65 -6.23 -35.08
C PRO A 230 15.36 -5.38 -35.01
N GLY A 231 14.62 -5.44 -33.90
CA GLY A 231 13.34 -4.72 -33.75
C GLY A 231 13.44 -3.25 -33.32
N ALA A 232 14.61 -2.76 -32.89
CA ALA A 232 14.79 -1.35 -32.52
C ALA A 232 15.19 -0.57 -33.76
N GLN A 233 14.32 0.30 -34.27
CA GLN A 233 14.62 1.08 -35.48
C GLN A 233 15.12 2.48 -35.16
N MET A 234 14.65 3.04 -34.03
CA MET A 234 15.05 4.34 -33.55
C MET A 234 15.41 4.29 -32.07
N LEU A 235 16.46 5.02 -31.70
CA LEU A 235 16.85 5.23 -30.31
C LEU A 235 16.65 6.69 -29.91
N VAL A 236 15.91 6.89 -28.82
CA VAL A 236 15.62 8.20 -28.23
C VAL A 236 16.34 8.29 -26.90
N VAL A 237 17.16 9.32 -26.70
CA VAL A 237 17.81 9.54 -25.41
C VAL A 237 17.53 10.92 -24.89
N LEU A 238 17.20 10.95 -23.60
CA LEU A 238 16.83 12.13 -22.86
C LEU A 238 17.77 12.28 -21.67
N GLY A 239 18.73 13.18 -21.85
CA GLY A 239 19.71 13.54 -20.82
C GLY A 239 19.17 14.56 -19.82
N GLU A 240 19.97 14.86 -18.82
CA GLU A 240 19.74 15.92 -17.84
C GLU A 240 21.00 16.79 -17.72
N VAL A 241 20.88 17.98 -17.14
CA VAL A 241 22.07 18.82 -16.89
C VAL A 241 22.93 18.20 -15.80
N GLY A 242 24.24 18.10 -16.05
CA GLY A 242 25.23 17.64 -15.08
C GLY A 242 25.75 16.24 -15.40
N GLY A 243 27.02 15.99 -15.07
CA GLY A 243 27.69 14.71 -15.38
C GLY A 243 28.37 14.68 -16.75
N GLN A 244 28.72 13.47 -17.19
CA GLN A 244 29.48 13.22 -18.43
C GLN A 244 28.90 12.03 -19.22
N GLU A 245 27.66 11.65 -18.94
CA GLU A 245 27.08 10.40 -19.44
C GLU A 245 26.71 10.48 -20.93
N GLU A 246 26.21 11.62 -21.40
CA GLU A 246 25.88 11.87 -22.80
C GLU A 246 27.14 11.84 -23.69
N TRP A 247 28.28 12.27 -23.16
CA TRP A 247 29.57 12.21 -23.88
C TRP A 247 30.02 10.78 -24.13
N ARG A 248 29.71 9.84 -23.23
CA ARG A 248 30.02 8.42 -23.44
C ARG A 248 29.25 7.83 -24.61
N ILE A 249 28.07 8.38 -24.92
CA ILE A 249 27.30 8.00 -26.09
C ILE A 249 27.95 8.59 -27.35
N ALA A 250 28.36 9.86 -27.30
CA ALA A 250 29.10 10.47 -28.40
C ALA A 250 30.38 9.69 -28.74
N ASP A 251 31.11 9.20 -27.73
CA ASP A 251 32.27 8.35 -27.92
C ASP A 251 31.88 6.97 -28.49
N ALA A 252 30.80 6.35 -28.00
CA ALA A 252 30.30 5.08 -28.55
C ALA A 252 29.82 5.19 -30.01
N LEU A 253 29.31 6.35 -30.43
CA LEU A 253 28.98 6.66 -31.83
C LEU A 253 30.24 6.78 -32.69
N ARG A 254 31.27 7.48 -32.19
CA ARG A 254 32.56 7.60 -32.90
C ARG A 254 33.26 6.25 -33.07
N ASP A 255 33.18 5.41 -32.03
CA ASP A 255 33.77 4.07 -32.02
C ASP A 255 32.95 3.04 -32.82
N GLY A 256 31.84 3.43 -33.46
CA GLY A 256 30.97 2.53 -34.23
C GLY A 256 30.20 1.51 -33.41
N ARG A 257 30.16 1.65 -32.07
CA ARG A 257 29.42 0.75 -31.18
C ARG A 257 27.90 0.99 -31.22
N ILE A 258 27.49 2.19 -31.65
CA ILE A 258 26.11 2.55 -31.94
C ILE A 258 26.06 2.90 -33.42
N THR A 259 25.29 2.13 -34.19
CA THR A 259 25.21 2.25 -35.65
C THR A 259 23.85 2.72 -36.14
N LYS A 260 22.85 2.74 -35.25
CA LYS A 260 21.48 3.14 -35.58
C LYS A 260 21.24 4.63 -35.45
N GLN A 261 20.24 5.11 -36.19
CA GLN A 261 19.82 6.50 -36.14
C GLN A 261 19.37 6.88 -34.71
N TRP A 262 19.84 8.05 -34.29
CA TRP A 262 19.71 8.58 -32.94
C TRP A 262 19.08 9.96 -33.00
N TRP A 263 18.19 10.28 -32.05
CA TRP A 263 17.70 11.65 -31.82
C TRP A 263 18.14 12.17 -30.45
N PRO A 264 18.92 13.28 -30.38
CA PRO A 264 19.26 13.89 -29.10
C PRO A 264 18.08 14.71 -28.56
N GLY A 265 17.57 14.36 -27.39
CA GLY A 265 16.80 15.28 -26.57
C GLY A 265 17.66 16.49 -26.17
N ALA A 266 17.09 17.69 -26.22
CA ALA A 266 17.80 18.93 -25.99
C ALA A 266 18.54 18.92 -24.63
N SER A 267 19.87 19.03 -24.68
CA SER A 267 20.71 19.39 -23.57
C SER A 267 21.49 20.67 -23.94
N ALA A 268 21.60 21.60 -22.98
CA ALA A 268 22.38 22.86 -22.98
C ALA A 268 21.60 24.20 -23.20
N PRO A 269 22.17 25.33 -22.77
CA PRO A 269 21.67 26.17 -21.67
C PRO A 269 20.91 27.40 -22.20
N ALA A 270 19.76 27.69 -21.61
CA ALA A 270 19.18 29.02 -21.74
C ALA A 270 20.08 30.01 -20.98
N ARG A 271 20.74 30.92 -21.71
CA ARG A 271 21.32 32.13 -21.12
C ARG A 271 20.23 32.82 -20.32
N GLY A 272 20.38 32.91 -18.99
CA GLY A 272 19.51 33.74 -18.14
C GLY A 272 18.76 33.04 -17.00
N CYS A 273 18.91 31.75 -16.74
CA CYS A 273 18.38 31.15 -15.51
C CYS A 273 19.44 31.14 -14.40
N TRP A 274 19.51 32.25 -13.66
CA TRP A 274 20.05 32.23 -12.30
C TRP A 274 19.17 31.32 -11.44
N ALA A 275 19.82 30.36 -10.77
CA ALA A 275 19.33 29.58 -9.63
C ALA A 275 17.80 29.40 -9.48
N LEU A 276 17.24 28.37 -10.12
CA LEU A 276 16.01 27.74 -9.67
C LEU A 276 16.31 26.26 -9.40
N ARG A 277 16.28 25.88 -8.12
CA ARG A 277 16.54 24.52 -7.63
C ARG A 277 15.50 23.56 -8.21
N PHE A 278 15.91 22.70 -9.14
CA PHE A 278 15.15 21.49 -9.49
C PHE A 278 15.49 20.38 -8.48
N ASN A 279 14.48 19.61 -8.08
CA ASN A 279 14.53 18.68 -6.93
C ASN A 279 15.42 17.41 -7.13
N SER A 280 16.26 17.31 -8.18
CA SER A 280 17.21 16.21 -8.39
C SER A 280 18.57 16.50 -7.70
N VAL A 281 19.19 15.48 -7.12
CA VAL A 281 20.41 15.58 -6.27
C VAL A 281 21.68 15.90 -7.10
N THR A 282 21.56 15.99 -8.42
CA THR A 282 22.66 16.21 -9.37
C THR A 282 23.01 17.69 -9.54
N LEU A 283 23.44 18.36 -8.48
CA LEU A 283 24.16 19.63 -8.60
C LEU A 283 25.45 19.57 -7.77
N ALA A 284 26.54 19.14 -8.39
CA ALA A 284 27.89 19.37 -7.89
C ALA A 284 28.40 20.74 -8.41
N PRO A 285 29.17 21.51 -7.63
CA PRO A 285 29.67 22.81 -8.03
C PRO A 285 30.87 22.64 -8.95
N ALA A 286 30.72 23.00 -10.23
CA ALA A 286 31.84 23.41 -11.07
C ALA A 286 31.32 24.22 -12.27
N PRO A 287 31.67 25.52 -12.40
CA PRO A 287 31.57 26.20 -13.67
C PRO A 287 32.76 25.71 -14.50
N THR A 288 32.59 24.68 -15.31
CA THR A 288 33.52 24.47 -16.43
C THR A 288 33.00 25.31 -17.59
N PRO A 289 33.67 26.42 -17.96
CA PRO A 289 33.39 27.07 -19.23
C PRO A 289 33.58 26.00 -20.30
N ALA A 290 32.69 25.97 -21.29
CA ALA A 290 32.87 25.14 -22.47
C ALA A 290 34.22 25.52 -23.12
N ARG A 291 35.30 24.80 -22.75
CA ARG A 291 36.60 24.94 -23.38
C ARG A 291 36.38 24.45 -24.80
N ARG A 292 36.37 25.39 -25.75
CA ARG A 292 36.22 25.20 -27.19
C ARG A 292 37.15 24.08 -27.67
N ARG A 293 36.67 22.83 -27.68
CA ARG A 293 37.19 21.78 -28.55
C ARG A 293 36.28 21.72 -29.77
N PRO A 294 36.84 21.64 -31.00
CA PRO A 294 36.06 21.68 -32.22
C PRO A 294 35.04 20.54 -32.20
N ARG A 295 33.76 20.88 -32.40
CA ARG A 295 32.73 19.88 -32.71
C ARG A 295 33.13 19.23 -34.04
N PRO A 296 33.29 17.91 -34.15
CA PRO A 296 33.42 17.29 -35.45
C PRO A 296 32.13 17.54 -36.24
N ARG A 297 32.27 17.96 -37.50
CA ARG A 297 31.18 18.06 -38.47
C ARG A 297 30.62 16.66 -38.70
N MET A 298 29.63 16.25 -37.91
CA MET A 298 28.71 15.15 -38.20
C MET A 298 27.39 15.73 -38.70
N PRO A 299 26.59 14.99 -39.49
CA PRO A 299 25.25 15.43 -39.89
C PRO A 299 24.37 15.47 -38.64
N LEU A 300 24.41 16.61 -37.95
CA LEU A 300 23.63 16.92 -36.78
C LEU A 300 22.33 17.57 -37.25
N TRP A 301 21.19 17.12 -36.75
CA TRP A 301 19.94 17.86 -36.87
C TRP A 301 19.64 18.56 -35.53
N PRO A 302 20.17 19.77 -35.27
CA PRO A 302 19.91 20.46 -34.02
C PRO A 302 18.50 21.07 -34.04
N PRO A 303 17.72 21.01 -32.94
CA PRO A 303 16.55 21.85 -32.81
C PRO A 303 17.00 23.31 -32.64
N ARG A 304 16.69 24.17 -33.61
CA ARG A 304 16.84 25.63 -33.43
C ARG A 304 15.71 26.13 -32.52
N ARG A 305 16.10 26.57 -31.31
CA ARG A 305 15.35 27.39 -30.32
C ARG A 305 13.83 27.17 -30.19
N SER A 306 13.47 26.53 -29.07
CA SER A 306 12.22 26.71 -28.30
C SER A 306 10.92 26.92 -29.08
N ARG A 307 10.12 25.86 -29.16
CA ARG A 307 8.71 25.82 -28.71
C ARG A 307 8.17 24.41 -28.94
N ALA A 308 7.36 23.92 -28.02
CA ALA A 308 6.52 22.72 -28.19
C ALA A 308 5.59 22.77 -29.44
N ARG A 309 5.56 23.89 -30.18
CA ARG A 309 4.92 24.02 -31.50
C ARG A 309 5.73 23.42 -32.65
N GLN A 310 7.07 23.34 -32.55
CA GLN A 310 7.92 22.84 -33.65
C GLN A 310 8.02 21.30 -33.67
N LEU A 311 7.73 20.64 -32.55
CA LEU A 311 7.53 19.18 -32.50
C LEU A 311 6.39 18.73 -33.42
N ARG A 312 5.36 19.56 -33.63
CA ARG A 312 4.29 19.29 -34.60
C ARG A 312 4.69 19.59 -36.05
N SER A 313 5.67 20.47 -36.30
CA SER A 313 6.07 20.84 -37.67
C SER A 313 7.09 19.86 -38.26
N VAL A 314 8.00 19.30 -37.44
CA VAL A 314 8.91 18.23 -37.91
C VAL A 314 8.15 16.91 -38.18
N GLY A 315 7.02 16.69 -37.52
CA GLY A 315 6.07 15.63 -37.88
C GLY A 315 5.23 15.91 -39.15
N ARG A 316 5.29 17.13 -39.70
CA ARG A 316 4.63 17.49 -40.99
C ARG A 316 5.59 17.45 -42.18
N ASP A 317 6.88 17.62 -41.96
CA ASP A 317 7.90 17.38 -43.00
C ASP A 317 8.06 15.87 -43.21
N ASN A 318 7.11 15.31 -43.96
CA ASN A 318 7.01 13.92 -44.39
C ASN A 318 8.23 13.40 -45.17
N SER A 319 9.26 14.23 -45.43
CA SER A 319 10.44 13.85 -46.20
C SER A 319 11.47 13.03 -45.40
N ILE A 320 11.51 13.13 -44.08
CA ILE A 320 12.37 12.29 -43.23
C ILE A 320 11.68 10.93 -42.96
N TRP A 321 10.35 10.93 -42.90
CA TRP A 321 9.54 9.73 -42.70
C TRP A 321 9.38 8.89 -43.97
N SER A 322 9.45 9.51 -45.16
CA SER A 322 9.34 8.81 -46.45
C SER A 322 10.57 7.93 -46.77
N ALA A 323 11.77 8.28 -46.29
CA ALA A 323 12.94 7.41 -46.41
C ALA A 323 12.97 6.27 -45.37
N ALA A 324 12.25 6.44 -44.25
CA ALA A 324 12.00 5.40 -43.24
C ALA A 324 10.63 4.71 -43.44
N ALA A 325 10.05 4.79 -44.65
CA ALA A 325 8.74 4.25 -45.02
C ALA A 325 8.64 2.70 -45.03
N SER A 326 9.66 2.00 -44.51
CA SER A 326 9.60 0.56 -44.23
C SER A 326 9.13 0.22 -42.81
N LEU A 327 8.69 1.20 -42.01
CA LEU A 327 8.04 0.97 -40.72
C LEU A 327 6.61 0.44 -40.93
N CYS A 328 6.49 -0.83 -41.31
CA CYS A 328 5.22 -1.54 -41.29
C CYS A 328 4.65 -1.46 -39.86
N ARG A 329 3.63 -0.63 -39.66
CA ARG A 329 2.81 -0.65 -38.44
C ARG A 329 2.34 -2.07 -38.24
N ARG A 330 2.88 -2.75 -37.23
CA ARG A 330 2.40 -4.09 -36.88
C ARG A 330 0.99 -3.96 -36.36
N ARG A 331 0.07 -4.69 -36.98
CA ARG A 331 -1.31 -4.81 -36.51
C ARG A 331 -1.26 -5.58 -35.19
N SER A 332 -1.37 -4.88 -34.07
CA SER A 332 -1.43 -5.53 -32.76
C SER A 332 -2.82 -6.12 -32.57
N PRO A 333 -2.95 -7.36 -32.06
CA PRO A 333 -4.25 -7.87 -31.62
C PRO A 333 -4.83 -6.96 -30.54
N ALA A 334 -6.16 -6.91 -30.46
CA ALA A 334 -6.84 -6.20 -29.40
C ALA A 334 -6.43 -6.80 -28.05
N PRO A 335 -6.02 -5.99 -27.06
CA PRO A 335 -5.64 -6.50 -25.76
C PRO A 335 -6.85 -7.14 -25.05
N PRO A 336 -6.63 -8.16 -24.21
CA PRO A 336 -7.63 -8.62 -23.26
C PRO A 336 -8.14 -7.48 -22.39
N THR A 337 -9.43 -7.47 -22.10
CA THR A 337 -10.05 -6.45 -21.25
C THR A 337 -9.94 -6.85 -19.78
N VAL A 338 -9.59 -5.87 -18.94
CA VAL A 338 -9.60 -6.00 -17.47
C VAL A 338 -10.80 -5.22 -16.95
N PRO A 339 -11.61 -5.80 -16.04
CA PRO A 339 -12.70 -5.06 -15.40
C PRO A 339 -12.20 -3.79 -14.71
N MET A 340 -13.03 -2.76 -14.66
CA MET A 340 -12.71 -1.55 -13.91
C MET A 340 -12.76 -1.83 -12.41
N ASP A 341 -11.77 -1.34 -11.67
CA ASP A 341 -11.76 -1.41 -10.21
C ASP A 341 -13.01 -0.76 -9.62
N TYR A 342 -13.65 -1.45 -8.67
CA TYR A 342 -14.84 -0.95 -7.98
C TYR A 342 -14.63 0.44 -7.36
N SER A 343 -13.46 0.69 -6.74
CA SER A 343 -13.14 1.98 -6.14
C SER A 343 -13.09 3.10 -7.18
N TRP A 344 -12.55 2.82 -8.37
CA TRP A 344 -12.45 3.80 -9.45
C TRP A 344 -13.81 4.09 -10.09
N ALA A 345 -14.60 3.04 -10.35
CA ALA A 345 -15.95 3.19 -10.88
C ALA A 345 -16.86 3.99 -9.93
N ARG A 346 -16.69 3.80 -8.61
CA ARG A 346 -17.42 4.55 -7.59
C ARG A 346 -16.97 6.02 -7.53
N GLU A 347 -15.68 6.29 -7.62
CA GLU A 347 -15.12 7.65 -7.61
C GLU A 347 -15.58 8.46 -8.83
N LEU A 348 -15.68 7.82 -10.00
CA LEU A 348 -16.21 8.42 -11.23
C LEU A 348 -17.74 8.52 -11.27
N GLY A 349 -18.45 7.96 -10.29
CA GLY A 349 -19.93 7.96 -10.26
C GLY A 349 -20.59 7.07 -11.32
N LEU A 350 -19.85 6.11 -11.90
CA LEU A 350 -20.38 5.19 -12.91
C LEU A 350 -21.30 4.11 -12.32
N ILE A 351 -21.12 3.82 -11.03
CA ILE A 351 -21.89 2.82 -10.30
C ILE A 351 -22.38 3.38 -8.97
N ARG A 352 -23.50 2.83 -8.49
CA ARG A 352 -24.01 3.06 -7.13
C ARG A 352 -24.08 1.73 -6.38
N LYS A 353 -23.58 1.71 -5.15
CA LYS A 353 -23.74 0.57 -4.23
C LYS A 353 -24.43 1.07 -2.96
N PRO A 354 -25.60 0.53 -2.58
CA PRO A 354 -26.27 0.92 -1.35
C PRO A 354 -25.39 0.59 -0.13
N SER A 355 -25.43 1.45 0.89
CA SER A 355 -24.75 1.20 2.16
C SER A 355 -25.48 0.11 2.93
N SER A 356 -24.74 -0.90 3.39
CA SER A 356 -25.30 -1.98 4.23
C SER A 356 -25.49 -1.55 5.69
N PHE A 357 -24.81 -0.48 6.13
CA PHE A 357 -24.82 0.00 7.50
C PHE A 357 -25.08 1.51 7.53
N MET A 358 -25.75 1.97 8.58
CA MET A 358 -25.94 3.37 8.93
C MET A 358 -25.41 3.60 10.34
N THR A 359 -24.69 4.71 10.55
CA THR A 359 -24.18 5.14 11.86
C THR A 359 -24.44 6.63 12.03
N SER A 360 -24.85 7.04 13.22
CA SER A 360 -25.17 8.42 13.58
C SER A 360 -24.41 8.91 14.83
N ILE A 361 -23.62 8.05 15.48
CA ILE A 361 -23.00 8.33 16.79
C ILE A 361 -21.60 8.93 16.69
N CYS A 362 -20.83 8.55 15.67
CA CYS A 362 -19.43 8.95 15.53
C CYS A 362 -19.02 8.94 14.05
N ASP A 363 -18.19 9.92 13.65
CA ASP A 363 -17.54 9.96 12.34
C ASP A 363 -16.03 10.22 12.50
N GLU A 364 -15.24 9.21 12.16
CA GLU A 364 -13.79 9.19 12.23
C GLU A 364 -13.09 9.38 10.88
N ARG A 365 -13.86 9.55 9.78
CA ARG A 365 -13.32 9.61 8.41
C ARG A 365 -12.69 10.96 8.08
N GLY A 366 -13.10 12.01 8.79
CA GLY A 366 -12.64 13.38 8.60
C GLY A 366 -11.22 13.62 9.10
N GLN A 367 -10.82 14.90 9.12
CA GLN A 367 -9.53 15.30 9.72
C GLN A 367 -9.56 15.24 11.25
N GLU A 368 -10.74 15.43 11.84
CA GLU A 368 -10.98 15.35 13.27
C GLU A 368 -12.08 14.33 13.58
N LEU A 369 -12.01 13.76 14.78
CA LEU A 369 -13.04 12.86 15.29
C LEU A 369 -14.28 13.65 15.71
N LEU A 370 -15.43 13.24 15.19
CA LEU A 370 -16.72 13.81 15.54
C LEU A 370 -17.52 12.85 16.42
N TYR A 371 -18.03 13.34 17.55
CA TYR A 371 -19.00 12.66 18.40
C TYR A 371 -20.36 13.33 18.23
N ALA A 372 -21.36 12.62 17.68
CA ALA A 372 -22.67 13.17 17.34
C ALA A 372 -22.61 14.52 16.58
N GLY A 373 -21.66 14.64 15.64
CA GLY A 373 -21.41 15.86 14.86
C GLY A 373 -20.62 16.96 15.60
N CYS A 374 -20.37 16.81 16.90
CA CYS A 374 -19.52 17.73 17.67
C CYS A 374 -18.05 17.32 17.56
N GLN A 375 -17.16 18.29 17.40
CA GLN A 375 -15.72 18.05 17.49
C GLN A 375 -15.34 17.56 18.88
N SER A 376 -14.23 16.80 18.96
CA SER A 376 -13.72 16.31 20.24
C SER A 376 -13.59 17.45 21.29
N PRO A 377 -13.84 17.17 22.58
CA PRO A 377 -13.77 18.16 23.66
C PRO A 377 -12.47 18.97 23.70
N ARG A 378 -11.38 18.36 23.23
CA ARG A 378 -10.02 18.93 23.21
C ARG A 378 -9.84 20.06 22.18
N SER A 379 -10.64 20.09 21.11
CA SER A 379 -10.65 21.17 20.13
C SER A 379 -11.73 22.22 20.39
N SER A 380 -12.81 21.85 21.10
CA SER A 380 -13.93 22.76 21.37
C SER A 380 -13.76 23.66 22.60
N ASN A 381 -12.68 23.52 23.38
CA ASN A 381 -12.39 24.35 24.57
C ASN A 381 -13.55 24.40 25.59
N ARG A 382 -14.36 23.33 25.61
CA ARG A 382 -15.51 23.15 26.50
C ARG A 382 -15.18 22.01 27.46
N ASP A 383 -15.47 22.21 28.75
CA ASP A 383 -15.27 21.20 29.80
C ASP A 383 -16.32 20.09 29.70
N PHE A 384 -16.23 19.27 28.66
CA PHE A 384 -16.99 18.03 28.61
C PHE A 384 -16.27 16.97 29.45
N GLY A 385 -16.76 16.70 30.66
CA GLY A 385 -16.28 15.57 31.47
C GLY A 385 -16.60 14.21 30.84
N ILE A 386 -16.19 13.09 31.47
CA ILE A 386 -16.66 11.74 31.08
C ILE A 386 -18.18 11.72 31.07
N GLY A 387 -18.76 12.36 32.09
CA GLY A 387 -20.16 12.69 32.16
C GLY A 387 -20.64 13.25 30.84
N ALA A 388 -20.01 14.26 30.24
CA ALA A 388 -20.52 14.97 29.07
C ALA A 388 -20.04 14.51 27.68
N SER A 389 -19.02 13.65 27.62
CA SER A 389 -18.79 12.79 26.46
C SER A 389 -19.77 11.61 26.42
N CYS A 390 -20.21 11.15 27.60
CA CYS A 390 -21.41 10.34 27.74
C CYS A 390 -22.69 11.22 27.63
N LEU A 391 -22.65 12.51 28.06
CA LEU A 391 -23.70 13.56 28.15
C LEU A 391 -23.85 14.41 26.88
N CYS A 392 -23.95 13.76 25.73
CA CYS A 392 -25.24 13.90 25.05
C CYS A 392 -26.35 13.07 25.75
N CYS A 393 -25.99 12.16 26.68
CA CYS A 393 -26.79 11.43 27.68
C CYS A 393 -26.30 11.59 29.16
N GLY A 394 -26.94 12.48 29.93
CA GLY A 394 -27.08 12.52 31.42
C GLY A 394 -26.24 11.63 32.38
N PHE A 395 -25.06 11.98 32.97
CA PHE A 395 -24.61 11.29 34.21
C PHE A 395 -23.46 11.81 35.12
N ASN A 396 -23.67 11.58 36.43
CA ASN A 396 -22.72 11.50 37.56
C ASN A 396 -22.84 10.10 38.21
N GLY A 397 -21.84 9.21 38.07
CA GLY A 397 -22.00 7.77 38.30
C GLY A 397 -21.21 7.09 39.41
N ALA A 398 -20.87 7.81 40.49
CA ALA A 398 -20.03 7.25 41.56
C ALA A 398 -20.64 6.02 42.27
N CYS A 399 -21.97 5.93 42.38
CA CYS A 399 -22.64 4.91 43.21
C CYS A 399 -22.82 3.53 42.56
N LEU A 400 -22.63 3.40 41.24
CA LEU A 400 -22.79 2.12 40.51
C LEU A 400 -21.44 1.40 40.26
N THR A 401 -20.37 1.95 40.81
CA THR A 401 -19.00 1.57 40.48
C THR A 401 -18.64 0.20 40.98
N ASP A 402 -19.00 -0.20 42.20
CA ASP A 402 -18.82 -1.54 42.78
C ASP A 402 -19.73 -1.79 43.97
N HIS A 403 -20.11 -3.06 44.18
CA HIS A 403 -20.91 -3.50 45.32
C HIS A 403 -20.33 -4.77 45.96
N GLY A 404 -19.00 -4.87 45.92
CA GLY A 404 -18.24 -5.98 46.51
C GLY A 404 -18.17 -7.24 45.64
N PRO A 405 -17.40 -8.25 46.09
CA PRO A 405 -17.07 -9.44 45.30
C PRO A 405 -18.16 -10.53 45.28
N ALA A 406 -19.18 -10.43 46.14
CA ALA A 406 -20.19 -11.47 46.33
C ALA A 406 -21.32 -11.44 45.28
N VAL A 407 -21.49 -10.31 44.58
CA VAL A 407 -22.52 -10.20 43.54
C VAL A 407 -22.15 -11.04 42.32
N SER A 408 -23.16 -11.59 41.63
CA SER A 408 -22.99 -12.58 40.54
C SER A 408 -21.90 -12.21 39.53
N GLY A 409 -21.89 -10.97 39.04
CA GLY A 409 -20.89 -10.54 38.06
C GLY A 409 -19.49 -10.38 38.62
N ALA A 410 -19.35 -9.96 39.87
CA ALA A 410 -18.04 -9.80 40.49
C ALA A 410 -17.44 -11.17 40.79
N HIS A 411 -18.26 -12.09 41.32
CA HIS A 411 -17.89 -13.48 41.54
C HIS A 411 -17.42 -14.16 40.26
N ASN A 412 -18.19 -14.07 39.17
CA ASN A 412 -17.78 -14.64 37.87
C ASN A 412 -16.48 -14.04 37.34
N THR A 413 -16.30 -12.72 37.45
CA THR A 413 -15.06 -12.04 37.05
C THR A 413 -13.86 -12.58 37.85
N ILE A 414 -14.03 -12.75 39.16
CA ILE A 414 -13.00 -13.25 40.08
C ILE A 414 -12.64 -14.70 39.74
N VAL A 415 -13.63 -15.58 39.57
CA VAL A 415 -13.41 -16.99 39.21
C VAL A 415 -12.67 -17.09 37.87
N CYS A 416 -13.07 -16.30 36.87
CA CYS A 416 -12.42 -16.26 35.56
C CYS A 416 -10.97 -15.73 35.64
N ALA A 417 -10.72 -14.71 36.47
CA ALA A 417 -9.39 -14.18 36.73
C ALA A 417 -8.47 -15.20 37.40
N ARG A 418 -9.01 -15.94 38.39
CA ARG A 418 -8.32 -17.04 39.08
C ARG A 418 -8.06 -18.24 38.16
N ALA A 419 -8.85 -18.42 37.10
CA ALA A 419 -8.58 -19.37 36.03
C ALA A 419 -7.49 -18.92 35.05
N GLY A 420 -6.86 -17.77 35.28
CA GLY A 420 -5.72 -17.28 34.50
C GLY A 420 -6.10 -16.62 33.18
N LYS A 421 -7.38 -16.29 32.96
CA LYS A 421 -7.88 -15.66 31.72
C LYS A 421 -7.51 -14.17 31.62
N ASP A 422 -7.46 -13.63 30.42
CA ASP A 422 -7.15 -12.22 30.17
C ASP A 422 -8.27 -11.28 30.67
N LEU A 423 -7.96 -9.98 30.79
CA LEU A 423 -8.88 -8.96 31.33
C LEU A 423 -10.22 -8.93 30.61
N VAL A 424 -10.22 -9.03 29.27
CA VAL A 424 -11.45 -8.92 28.47
C VAL A 424 -12.32 -10.16 28.68
N SER A 425 -11.72 -11.35 28.67
CA SER A 425 -12.43 -12.60 29.00
C SER A 425 -13.01 -12.60 30.41
N CYS A 426 -12.29 -12.05 31.40
CA CYS A 426 -12.77 -11.98 32.79
C CYS A 426 -13.92 -10.98 32.93
N LEU A 427 -13.74 -9.78 32.38
CA LEU A 427 -14.75 -8.73 32.40
C LEU A 427 -16.04 -9.20 31.72
N THR A 428 -15.94 -9.78 30.54
CA THR A 428 -17.12 -10.31 29.81
C THR A 428 -17.82 -11.42 30.57
N SER A 429 -17.09 -12.33 31.21
CA SER A 429 -17.69 -13.38 32.06
C SER A 429 -18.53 -12.82 33.22
N GLY A 430 -18.12 -11.68 33.80
CA GLY A 430 -18.92 -10.96 34.78
C GLY A 430 -20.09 -10.18 34.19
N LEU A 431 -19.84 -9.44 33.10
CA LEU A 431 -20.86 -8.64 32.41
C LEU A 431 -22.03 -9.48 31.88
N LEU A 432 -21.77 -10.71 31.43
CA LEU A 432 -22.81 -11.64 30.95
C LEU A 432 -23.76 -12.12 32.05
N THR A 433 -23.50 -11.82 33.32
CA THR A 433 -24.45 -12.04 34.41
C THR A 433 -25.44 -10.89 34.58
N ILE A 434 -25.17 -9.73 33.96
CA ILE A 434 -26.05 -8.57 34.04
C ILE A 434 -27.28 -8.80 33.17
N GLY A 435 -28.45 -8.64 33.77
CA GLY A 435 -29.76 -8.86 33.16
C GLY A 435 -30.86 -8.73 34.20
N ASP A 436 -31.99 -9.39 33.99
CA ASP A 436 -33.22 -9.21 34.78
C ASP A 436 -33.01 -9.31 36.30
N ARG A 437 -32.21 -10.30 36.75
CA ARG A 437 -32.00 -10.56 38.20
C ARG A 437 -30.83 -9.79 38.81
N PHE A 438 -29.86 -9.37 38.00
CA PHE A 438 -28.67 -8.67 38.47
C PHE A 438 -28.41 -7.46 37.56
N GLY A 439 -28.67 -6.26 38.07
CA GLY A 439 -28.49 -5.00 37.33
C GLY A 439 -29.75 -4.47 36.61
N GLY A 440 -30.73 -5.33 36.30
CA GLY A 440 -31.99 -4.93 35.66
C GLY A 440 -32.97 -4.13 36.53
N ALA A 441 -32.70 -3.99 37.83
CA ALA A 441 -33.59 -3.28 38.75
C ALA A 441 -33.72 -1.77 38.43
N LEU A 442 -32.67 -1.13 37.87
CA LEU A 442 -32.73 0.28 37.49
C LEU A 442 -33.74 0.51 36.36
N ASP A 443 -33.65 -0.32 35.31
CA ASP A 443 -34.53 -0.26 34.15
C ASP A 443 -35.97 -0.69 34.50
N GLY A 444 -36.11 -1.74 35.33
CA GLY A 444 -37.40 -2.20 35.82
C GLY A 444 -38.12 -1.16 36.68
N ALA A 445 -37.40 -0.50 37.60
CA ALA A 445 -37.97 0.58 38.40
C ALA A 445 -38.35 1.78 37.53
N ALA A 446 -37.50 2.21 36.60
CA ALA A 446 -37.80 3.33 35.72
C ALA A 446 -39.09 3.08 34.91
N LYS A 447 -39.25 1.90 34.32
CA LYS A 447 -40.47 1.52 33.59
C LYS A 447 -41.71 1.53 34.47
N GLN A 448 -41.62 0.94 35.67
CA GLN A 448 -42.75 0.87 36.62
C GLN A 448 -43.18 2.24 37.13
N PHE A 449 -42.22 3.08 37.54
CA PHE A 449 -42.54 4.41 38.05
C PHE A 449 -43.00 5.37 36.96
N SER A 450 -42.40 5.34 35.76
CA SER A 450 -42.88 6.11 34.61
C SER A 450 -44.33 5.74 34.29
N HIS A 451 -44.64 4.44 34.21
CA HIS A 451 -46.01 3.99 33.96
C HIS A 451 -47.02 4.49 35.00
N GLY A 452 -46.69 4.41 36.29
CA GLY A 452 -47.60 4.87 37.35
C GLY A 452 -47.86 6.37 37.31
N VAL A 453 -46.86 7.16 36.92
CA VAL A 453 -47.01 8.62 36.75
C VAL A 453 -47.80 8.94 35.49
N ASP A 454 -47.51 8.27 34.37
CA ASP A 454 -48.12 8.53 33.07
C ASP A 454 -49.60 8.12 33.02
N THR A 455 -49.98 7.10 33.78
CA THR A 455 -51.39 6.69 33.96
C THR A 455 -52.17 7.55 34.96
N GLY A 456 -51.48 8.47 35.66
CA GLY A 456 -52.11 9.39 36.61
C GLY A 456 -52.53 8.74 37.93
N LEU A 457 -51.98 7.56 38.26
CA LEU A 457 -52.27 6.88 39.52
C LEU A 457 -51.74 7.70 40.70
N ILE A 458 -52.56 7.85 41.75
CA ILE A 458 -52.03 8.38 43.02
C ILE A 458 -51.13 7.33 43.68
N PRO A 459 -50.11 7.73 44.47
CA PRO A 459 -49.11 6.77 45.01
C PRO A 459 -49.72 5.59 45.77
N MET A 460 -50.83 5.81 46.46
CA MET A 460 -51.51 4.75 47.21
C MET A 460 -52.23 3.75 46.29
N GLU A 461 -52.80 4.21 45.18
CA GLU A 461 -53.39 3.34 44.15
C GLU A 461 -52.32 2.54 43.43
N PHE A 462 -51.20 3.17 43.05
CA PHE A 462 -50.05 2.50 42.44
C PHE A 462 -49.50 1.34 43.31
N VAL A 463 -49.40 1.55 44.63
CA VAL A 463 -48.96 0.50 45.56
C VAL A 463 -49.97 -0.63 45.65
N ASN A 464 -51.27 -0.31 45.70
CA ASN A 464 -52.33 -1.30 45.77
C ASN A 464 -52.43 -2.13 44.49
N GLU A 465 -52.27 -1.50 43.32
CA GLU A 465 -52.25 -2.19 42.04
C GLU A 465 -51.04 -3.11 41.89
N ASN A 466 -49.84 -2.67 42.27
CA ASN A 466 -48.64 -3.52 42.25
C ASN A 466 -48.70 -4.68 43.24
N ALA A 467 -49.45 -4.53 44.34
CA ALA A 467 -49.70 -5.61 45.28
C ALA A 467 -50.69 -6.66 44.75
N GLN A 468 -51.62 -6.25 43.87
CA GLN A 468 -52.66 -7.11 43.31
C GLN A 468 -52.29 -7.73 41.95
N ALA A 469 -51.52 -7.03 41.12
CA ALA A 469 -51.15 -7.47 39.78
C ALA A 469 -49.91 -8.38 39.77
N ARG A 470 -49.98 -9.47 39.00
CA ARG A 470 -48.82 -10.21 38.48
C ARG A 470 -48.67 -9.93 36.97
N ARG A 471 -47.95 -8.84 36.61
CA ARG A 471 -47.54 -8.36 35.24
C ARG A 471 -48.64 -7.73 34.36
N THR A 472 -48.42 -6.88 33.33
CA THR A 472 -47.26 -6.28 32.58
C THR A 472 -47.78 -5.02 31.84
N ASP A 473 -46.95 -3.98 31.65
CA ASP A 473 -47.36 -2.68 31.05
C ASP A 473 -47.10 -2.53 29.54
N HIS A 474 -47.95 -1.72 28.88
CA HIS A 474 -47.77 -1.11 27.55
C HIS A 474 -48.21 0.38 27.58
N GLY A 475 -47.45 1.27 26.94
CA GLY A 475 -47.81 2.68 26.70
C GLY A 475 -46.71 3.41 25.89
N HIS A 476 -47.10 4.34 24.98
CA HIS A 476 -46.26 4.88 23.90
C HIS A 476 -46.10 6.41 23.94
N TRP A 477 -44.89 7.00 24.11
CA TRP A 477 -44.53 8.35 23.61
C TRP A 477 -43.05 8.42 23.11
N ALA A 478 -42.73 9.39 22.25
CA ALA A 478 -41.79 9.15 21.13
C ALA A 478 -40.32 9.64 21.25
N SER A 479 -39.73 9.87 22.43
CA SER A 479 -38.25 10.06 22.50
C SER A 479 -37.60 9.69 23.82
N ALA A 480 -38.15 10.08 24.97
CA ALA A 480 -37.60 9.70 26.28
C ALA A 480 -37.89 8.23 26.62
N ASP A 481 -39.11 7.77 26.31
CA ASP A 481 -39.51 6.37 26.54
C ASP A 481 -38.70 5.45 25.63
N GLU A 482 -38.38 5.86 24.41
CA GLU A 482 -37.51 5.10 23.51
C GLU A 482 -36.15 4.80 24.19
N PHE A 483 -35.52 5.77 24.87
CA PHE A 483 -34.27 5.52 25.60
C PHE A 483 -34.41 4.54 26.78
N ILE A 484 -35.58 4.53 27.43
CA ILE A 484 -35.88 3.57 28.51
C ILE A 484 -36.17 2.19 27.92
N GLU A 485 -36.93 2.12 26.82
CA GLU A 485 -37.28 0.87 26.13
C GLU A 485 -36.06 0.16 25.56
N ILE A 486 -35.15 0.90 24.89
CA ILE A 486 -33.89 0.34 24.37
C ILE A 486 -32.88 -0.01 25.49
N GLY A 487 -33.19 0.31 26.75
CA GLY A 487 -32.40 -0.06 27.91
C GLY A 487 -31.16 0.80 28.13
N ALA A 488 -31.24 2.11 27.88
CA ALA A 488 -30.12 3.02 28.14
C ALA A 488 -29.64 2.96 29.61
N LEU A 489 -30.57 2.77 30.55
CA LEU A 489 -30.27 2.60 31.98
C LEU A 489 -29.50 1.32 32.29
N ASN A 490 -29.78 0.23 31.57
CA ASN A 490 -28.96 -0.99 31.64
C ASN A 490 -27.54 -0.70 31.16
N GLY A 491 -27.40 0.07 30.08
CA GLY A 491 -26.09 0.55 29.58
C GLY A 491 -25.31 1.34 30.64
N MET A 492 -25.97 2.20 31.40
CA MET A 492 -25.33 2.94 32.51
C MET A 492 -24.84 2.00 33.61
N PHE A 493 -25.66 1.02 34.02
CA PHE A 493 -25.27 0.04 35.03
C PHE A 493 -24.07 -0.80 34.55
N VAL A 494 -24.10 -1.27 33.30
CA VAL A 494 -23.02 -2.01 32.66
C VAL A 494 -21.72 -1.20 32.64
N LEU A 495 -21.78 0.07 32.23
CA LEU A 495 -20.61 0.96 32.19
C LEU A 495 -20.03 1.21 33.58
N GLY A 496 -20.88 1.51 34.55
CA GLY A 496 -20.51 1.70 35.96
C GLY A 496 -19.84 0.45 36.54
N ARG A 497 -20.49 -0.72 36.40
CA ARG A 497 -19.98 -1.98 36.94
C ARG A 497 -18.72 -2.48 36.27
N SER A 498 -18.50 -2.14 35.01
CA SER A 498 -17.27 -2.50 34.31
C SER A 498 -16.03 -2.00 35.06
N MET A 499 -16.09 -0.83 35.69
CA MET A 499 -14.97 -0.26 36.46
C MET A 499 -14.57 -1.15 37.63
N GLY A 500 -15.52 -1.56 38.49
CA GLY A 500 -15.15 -2.42 39.61
C GLY A 500 -14.93 -3.89 39.20
N PHE A 501 -15.51 -4.41 38.11
CA PHE A 501 -15.09 -5.72 37.58
C PHE A 501 -13.63 -5.71 37.13
N ILE A 502 -13.18 -4.64 36.46
CA ILE A 502 -11.76 -4.44 36.15
C ILE A 502 -10.95 -4.37 37.45
N GLY A 503 -11.44 -3.68 38.47
CA GLY A 503 -10.85 -3.64 39.81
C GLY A 503 -10.64 -5.03 40.42
N HIS A 504 -11.68 -5.87 40.41
CA HIS A 504 -11.61 -7.26 40.89
C HIS A 504 -10.62 -8.11 40.08
N TYR A 505 -10.60 -7.98 38.75
CA TYR A 505 -9.60 -8.67 37.92
C TYR A 505 -8.16 -8.29 38.31
N LEU A 506 -7.89 -6.98 38.43
CA LEU A 506 -6.57 -6.47 38.80
C LEU A 506 -6.19 -6.92 40.21
N ASP A 507 -7.14 -6.95 41.14
CA ASP A 507 -6.90 -7.40 42.51
C ASP A 507 -6.55 -8.89 42.57
N GLN A 508 -7.28 -9.75 41.85
CA GLN A 508 -6.95 -11.19 41.79
C GLN A 508 -5.56 -11.44 41.18
N ARG A 509 -5.19 -10.69 40.14
CA ARG A 509 -3.85 -10.75 39.55
C ARG A 509 -2.76 -10.27 40.52
N ARG A 510 -3.02 -9.18 41.25
CA ARG A 510 -2.11 -8.63 42.28
C ARG A 510 -1.91 -9.61 43.42
N LEU A 511 -2.99 -10.23 43.90
CA LEU A 511 -2.97 -11.20 45.00
C LEU A 511 -2.45 -12.59 44.60
N LYS A 512 -2.13 -12.81 43.31
CA LYS A 512 -1.63 -14.08 42.77
C LYS A 512 -2.51 -15.28 43.17
N GLN A 513 -3.82 -15.09 43.18
CA GLN A 513 -4.77 -16.12 43.58
C GLN A 513 -4.76 -17.30 42.61
N GLY A 514 -4.71 -18.52 43.15
CA GLY A 514 -4.72 -19.77 42.36
C GLY A 514 -6.12 -20.14 41.87
N LEU A 515 -6.22 -21.22 41.09
CA LEU A 515 -7.49 -21.69 40.51
C LEU A 515 -8.56 -21.90 41.59
N TYR A 516 -9.79 -21.50 41.28
CA TYR A 516 -10.95 -21.73 42.14
C TYR A 516 -11.66 -23.03 41.73
N ARG A 517 -11.99 -23.87 42.72
CA ARG A 517 -12.87 -25.04 42.58
C ARG A 517 -13.92 -24.94 43.67
N HIS A 518 -15.18 -25.07 43.28
CA HIS A 518 -16.28 -24.97 44.24
C HIS A 518 -16.27 -26.16 45.20
N PRO A 519 -16.43 -25.95 46.52
CA PRO A 519 -16.51 -27.03 47.50
C PRO A 519 -17.69 -27.97 47.24
N TRP A 520 -17.51 -29.28 47.48
CA TRP A 520 -18.54 -30.29 47.20
C TRP A 520 -19.67 -30.32 48.23
N ASP A 521 -19.39 -29.89 49.46
CA ASP A 521 -20.33 -29.76 50.57
C ASP A 521 -21.36 -28.64 50.36
N ASP A 522 -21.10 -27.70 49.45
CA ASP A 522 -22.02 -26.63 49.04
C ASP A 522 -22.91 -27.03 47.84
N ILE A 523 -22.78 -28.27 47.34
CA ILE A 523 -23.52 -28.78 46.17
C ILE A 523 -24.42 -29.93 46.59
N SER A 524 -25.74 -29.76 46.42
CA SER A 524 -26.70 -30.86 46.58
C SER A 524 -26.76 -31.72 45.31
N TYR A 525 -26.13 -32.90 45.35
CA TYR A 525 -26.14 -33.87 44.26
C TYR A 525 -27.39 -34.74 44.29
N VAL A 526 -28.44 -34.32 43.57
CA VAL A 526 -29.68 -35.11 43.41
C VAL A 526 -29.61 -35.88 42.09
N MET A 527 -28.98 -37.06 42.13
CA MET A 527 -28.86 -37.92 40.96
C MET A 527 -30.15 -38.72 40.74
N PRO A 528 -30.73 -38.71 39.53
CA PRO A 528 -31.88 -39.57 39.21
C PRO A 528 -31.51 -41.06 39.35
N GLU A 529 -32.41 -41.86 39.90
CA GLU A 529 -32.25 -43.31 39.99
C GLU A 529 -32.12 -43.93 38.59
N GLN A 530 -31.38 -45.04 38.46
CA GLN A 530 -31.18 -45.74 37.18
C GLN A 530 -32.49 -46.11 36.47
N SER A 531 -33.58 -46.29 37.21
CA SER A 531 -34.93 -46.55 36.70
C SER A 531 -35.49 -45.41 35.84
N GLN A 532 -35.05 -44.17 36.04
CA GLN A 532 -35.50 -42.98 35.30
C GLN A 532 -34.75 -42.78 33.97
N TRP A 533 -33.67 -43.52 33.73
CA TRP A 533 -32.88 -43.49 32.49
C TRP A 533 -33.21 -44.61 31.51
N ALA A 534 -34.05 -45.57 31.91
CA ALA A 534 -34.47 -46.64 31.01
C ALA A 534 -35.32 -46.04 29.89
N PRO A 535 -34.91 -46.14 28.60
CA PRO A 535 -35.83 -45.83 27.51
C PRO A 535 -37.04 -46.75 27.66
N LEU A 536 -38.25 -46.21 27.50
CA LEU A 536 -39.48 -46.99 27.44
C LEU A 536 -39.38 -47.98 26.28
N VAL A 537 -38.88 -49.18 26.54
CA VAL A 537 -38.98 -50.33 25.63
C VAL A 537 -40.39 -50.88 25.82
N ASN A 538 -41.37 -50.24 25.17
CA ASN A 538 -42.68 -50.86 24.94
C ASN A 538 -42.51 -51.82 23.76
N CYS A 539 -42.66 -53.12 24.03
CA CYS A 539 -43.01 -54.14 23.04
C CYS A 539 -44.45 -53.95 22.55
#